data_AF-A0A4Y9K0J7-F1
#
_entry.id   AF-A0A4Y9K0J7-F1
#
_cell.length_a   1.000
_cell.length_b   1.000
_cell.length_c   1.000
_cell.angle_alpha   90.00
_cell.angle_beta   90.00
_cell.angle_gamma   90.00
#
_symmetry.space_group_name_H-M   'P 1'
#
loop_
_entity.id
_entity.type
_entity.pdbx_description
1 polymer ?
#
loop_
_entity_poly.entity_id
_entity_poly.type
_entity_poly.pdbx_seq_one_letter_code
_entity_poly.pdbx_strand_id
1 'polypeptide(L)'
;MEHKRYPFHDQGIIGFLYNERNASLEIYLNNGQKIGFDHVIFFEFTDISMQNIIFDLYLLTAQDLNDDLCHTFPTLHFYRHNDELAYFHIAATCGCEAIIICPQARDFILPSPD
;
A
#
# COMPACT_ATOMS: atom_id res chain seq x y z
N MET A 1 -1.59 19.17 0.52
CA MET A 1 -2.42 18.73 -0.62
C MET A 1 -3.32 17.61 -0.11
N GLU A 2 -4.50 17.42 -0.67
CA GLU A 2 -5.44 16.41 -0.19
C GLU A 2 -5.10 15.06 -0.87
N HIS A 3 -4.43 14.16 -0.13
CA HIS A 3 -4.14 12.82 -0.63
C HIS A 3 -5.45 12.02 -0.70
N LYS A 4 -5.60 11.19 -1.74
CA LYS A 4 -6.76 10.29 -1.80
C LYS A 4 -6.57 9.21 -0.73
N ARG A 5 -7.44 9.24 0.29
CA ARG A 5 -7.40 8.37 1.47
C ARG A 5 -8.54 7.38 1.42
N TYR A 6 -8.23 6.13 1.75
CA TYR A 6 -9.19 5.04 1.91
C TYR A 6 -9.08 4.50 3.34
N PRO A 7 -10.06 4.78 4.21
CA PRO A 7 -10.01 4.37 5.59
C PRO A 7 -10.40 2.89 5.76
N PHE A 8 -9.57 2.12 6.47
CA PHE A 8 -9.82 0.74 6.86
C PHE A 8 -9.81 0.63 8.40
N HIS A 9 -10.81 1.22 9.04
CA HIS A 9 -10.77 1.53 10.48
C HIS A 9 -11.29 0.44 11.42
N ASP A 10 -11.76 -0.68 10.89
CA ASP A 10 -12.21 -1.85 11.66
C ASP A 10 -11.71 -3.16 11.03
N GLN A 11 -10.65 -3.08 10.24
CA GLN A 11 -10.17 -4.17 9.39
C GLN A 11 -8.68 -4.43 9.63
N GLY A 12 -8.37 -5.65 10.03
CA GLY A 12 -6.99 -6.08 10.26
C GLY A 12 -6.37 -6.74 9.04
N ILE A 13 -5.11 -6.43 8.74
CA ILE A 13 -4.34 -7.16 7.72
C ILE A 13 -3.91 -8.51 8.31
N ILE A 14 -4.35 -9.61 7.70
CA ILE A 14 -4.01 -10.99 8.15
C ILE A 14 -2.96 -11.68 7.28
N GLY A 15 -2.62 -11.09 6.14
CA GLY A 15 -1.57 -11.59 5.27
C GLY A 15 -1.61 -10.95 3.88
N PHE A 16 -0.63 -11.30 3.07
CA PHE A 16 -0.58 -10.91 1.66
C PHE A 16 -0.05 -12.06 0.81
N LEU A 17 -0.40 -12.05 -0.47
CA LEU A 17 0.10 -12.98 -1.47
C LEU A 17 0.55 -12.20 -2.70
N TYR A 18 1.80 -12.41 -3.09
CA TYR A 18 2.32 -11.91 -4.36
C TYR A 18 2.35 -13.03 -5.39
N ASN A 19 1.80 -12.77 -6.57
CA ASN A 19 1.87 -13.66 -7.72
C ASN A 19 2.82 -13.08 -8.77
N GLU A 20 4.00 -13.68 -8.88
CA GLU A 20 5.04 -13.25 -9.81
C GLU A 20 4.63 -13.36 -11.28
N ARG A 21 3.72 -14.28 -11.64
CA ARG A 21 3.36 -14.54 -13.04
C ARG A 21 2.59 -13.39 -13.68
N ASN A 22 1.77 -12.70 -12.90
CA ASN A 22 0.94 -11.59 -13.34
C ASN A 22 1.28 -10.28 -12.60
N ALA A 23 2.33 -10.30 -11.77
CA ALA A 23 2.74 -9.19 -10.93
C ALA A 23 1.58 -8.60 -10.11
N SER A 24 0.72 -9.44 -9.53
CA SER A 24 -0.39 -9.00 -8.69
C SER A 24 -0.09 -9.21 -7.21
N LEU A 25 -0.45 -8.25 -6.37
CA LEU A 25 -0.41 -8.34 -4.91
C LEU A 25 -1.84 -8.31 -4.37
N GLU A 26 -2.17 -9.29 -3.53
CA GLU A 26 -3.41 -9.31 -2.77
C GLU A 26 -3.10 -9.14 -1.28
N ILE A 27 -3.80 -8.23 -0.61
CA ILE A 27 -3.77 -8.06 0.84
C ILE A 27 -5.08 -8.56 1.41
N TYR A 28 -5.01 -9.55 2.30
CA TYR A 28 -6.18 -10.18 2.90
C TYR A 28 -6.54 -9.51 4.21
N LEU A 29 -7.83 -9.23 4.38
CA LEU A 29 -8.41 -8.62 5.56
C LEU A 29 -9.12 -9.66 6.43
N ASN A 30 -9.20 -9.40 7.73
CA ASN A 30 -9.83 -10.29 8.72
C ASN A 30 -11.35 -10.47 8.52
N ASN A 31 -12.03 -9.61 7.76
CA ASN A 31 -13.43 -9.80 7.36
C ASN A 31 -13.63 -10.68 6.10
N GLY A 32 -12.56 -11.23 5.53
CA GLY A 32 -12.60 -12.04 4.31
C GLY A 32 -12.55 -11.24 3.00
N GLN A 33 -12.52 -9.91 3.07
CA GLN A 33 -12.27 -9.06 1.91
C GLN A 33 -10.78 -9.01 1.57
N LYS A 34 -10.47 -8.46 0.39
CA LYS A 34 -9.10 -8.23 -0.06
C LYS A 34 -8.93 -6.90 -0.77
N ILE A 35 -7.73 -6.34 -0.66
CA ILE A 35 -7.27 -5.20 -1.46
C ILE A 35 -6.35 -5.76 -2.54
N GLY A 36 -6.63 -5.46 -3.81
CA GLY A 36 -5.88 -5.97 -4.94
C GLY A 36 -5.08 -4.87 -5.65
N PHE A 37 -3.84 -5.17 -5.98
CA PHE A 37 -2.96 -4.35 -6.80
C PHE A 37 -2.46 -5.16 -8.00
N ASP A 38 -2.58 -4.60 -9.20
CA ASP A 38 -2.10 -5.22 -10.44
C ASP A 38 -0.85 -4.51 -10.96
N HIS A 39 -0.01 -5.25 -11.70
CA HIS A 39 1.24 -4.75 -12.30
C HIS A 39 2.19 -4.11 -11.26
N VAL A 40 2.28 -4.72 -10.08
CA VAL A 40 3.13 -4.26 -8.99
C VAL A 40 4.59 -4.31 -9.44
N ILE A 41 5.23 -3.15 -9.41
CA ILE A 41 6.64 -2.98 -9.72
C ILE A 41 7.50 -3.29 -8.49
N PHE A 42 7.02 -2.87 -7.33
CA PHE A 42 7.71 -3.04 -6.06
C PHE A 42 6.71 -3.01 -4.92
N PHE A 43 7.00 -3.77 -3.86
CA PHE A 43 6.31 -3.61 -2.59
C PHE A 43 7.26 -3.93 -1.43
N GLU A 44 7.05 -3.29 -0.30
CA GLU A 44 7.80 -3.48 0.93
C GLU A 44 6.85 -3.35 2.12
N PHE A 45 6.94 -4.27 3.07
CA PHE A 45 6.20 -4.26 4.32
C PHE A 45 7.19 -4.19 5.48
N THR A 46 6.91 -3.33 6.46
CA THR A 46 7.61 -3.28 7.74
C THR A 46 6.72 -3.85 8.84
N ASP A 47 7.32 -4.44 9.88
CA ASP A 47 6.65 -4.76 11.16
C ASP A 47 5.29 -5.48 11.08
N ILE A 48 5.21 -6.52 10.23
CA ILE A 48 4.01 -7.36 10.13
C ILE A 48 3.77 -8.06 11.47
N SER A 49 2.76 -7.59 12.19
CA SER A 49 2.43 -8.07 13.53
C SER A 49 0.94 -8.38 13.70
N MET A 50 0.56 -8.95 14.83
CA MET A 50 -0.85 -9.17 15.17
C MET A 50 -1.61 -7.88 15.52
N GLN A 51 -0.93 -6.72 15.57
CA GLN A 51 -1.53 -5.45 15.99
C GLN A 51 -2.06 -4.58 14.83
N ASN A 52 -2.04 -5.09 13.59
CA ASN A 52 -2.37 -4.34 12.36
C ASN A 52 -3.89 -4.10 12.18
N ILE A 53 -4.62 -3.63 13.21
CA ILE A 53 -6.08 -3.66 13.26
C ILE A 53 -6.74 -2.43 12.59
N ILE A 54 -6.00 -1.33 12.45
CA ILE A 54 -6.50 -0.05 11.93
C ILE A 54 -5.44 0.55 11.02
N PHE A 55 -5.78 0.75 9.76
CA PHE A 55 -4.87 1.43 8.83
C PHE A 55 -5.63 2.33 7.86
N ASP A 56 -4.89 3.29 7.32
CA ASP A 56 -5.31 4.08 6.17
C ASP A 56 -4.48 3.66 4.96
N LEU A 57 -5.13 3.57 3.81
CA LEU A 57 -4.46 3.45 2.52
C LEU A 57 -4.47 4.82 1.83
N TYR A 58 -3.28 5.34 1.57
CA TYR A 58 -3.07 6.60 0.85
C TYR A 58 -2.56 6.32 -0.56
N LEU A 59 -3.15 7.00 -1.54
CA LEU A 59 -2.55 7.15 -2.86
C LEU A 59 -1.74 8.45 -2.90
N LEU A 60 -0.45 8.30 -3.15
CA LEU A 60 0.58 9.34 -3.13
C LEU A 60 1.18 9.52 -4.54
N THR A 61 1.71 10.71 -4.81
CA THR A 61 2.56 10.99 -5.99
C THR A 61 4.04 11.00 -5.63
N ALA A 62 4.93 11.10 -6.63
CA ALA A 62 6.36 11.19 -6.39
C ALA A 62 6.75 12.38 -5.49
N GLN A 63 6.01 13.49 -5.58
CA GLN A 63 6.23 14.69 -4.75
C GLN A 63 5.84 14.49 -3.28
N ASP A 64 4.98 13.51 -3.00
CA ASP A 64 4.52 13.21 -1.65
C ASP A 64 5.53 12.34 -0.85
N LEU A 65 6.52 11.75 -1.54
CA LEU A 65 7.57 10.94 -0.91
C LEU A 65 8.54 11.86 -0.14
N ASN A 66 8.19 12.15 1.11
CA ASN A 66 8.99 12.96 2.01
C ASN A 66 10.15 12.15 2.63
N ASP A 67 11.01 12.83 3.39
CA ASP A 67 12.19 12.22 3.99
C ASP A 67 11.83 11.20 5.09
N ASP A 68 10.75 11.43 5.84
CA ASP A 68 10.28 10.49 6.86
C ASP A 68 9.87 9.15 6.23
N LEU A 69 9.09 9.20 5.14
CA LEU A 69 8.67 8.01 4.40
C LEU A 69 9.86 7.30 3.75
N CYS A 70 10.83 8.06 3.23
CA CYS A 70 12.07 7.49 2.70
C CYS A 70 12.96 6.91 3.82
N HIS A 71 12.85 7.39 5.06
CA HIS A 71 13.55 6.79 6.18
C HIS A 71 12.96 5.43 6.56
N THR A 72 11.63 5.32 6.57
CA THR A 72 10.93 4.05 6.78
C THR A 72 11.15 3.07 5.63
N PHE A 73 11.10 3.57 4.39
CA PHE A 73 11.29 2.77 3.17
C PHE A 73 12.45 3.35 2.33
N PRO A 74 13.72 3.05 2.66
CA PRO A 74 14.89 3.58 1.94
C PRO A 74 14.88 3.33 0.44
N THR A 75 14.22 2.24 0.01
CA THR A 75 14.07 1.89 -1.40
C THR A 75 13.32 2.95 -2.21
N LEU A 76 12.49 3.78 -1.57
CA LEU A 76 11.77 4.88 -2.24
C LEU A 76 12.71 5.90 -2.90
N HIS A 77 13.96 6.04 -2.43
CA HIS A 77 14.92 6.93 -3.06
C HIS A 77 15.17 6.60 -4.54
N PHE A 78 15.08 5.33 -4.94
CA PHE A 78 15.23 4.92 -6.35
C PHE A 78 14.05 5.34 -7.22
N TYR A 79 12.87 5.54 -6.62
CA TYR A 79 11.64 5.84 -7.32
C TYR A 79 11.22 7.31 -7.21
N ARG A 80 11.91 8.13 -6.40
CA ARG A 80 11.47 9.47 -5.90
C ARG A 80 11.20 10.56 -6.96
N HIS A 81 11.40 10.30 -8.24
CA HIS A 81 11.22 11.29 -9.31
C HIS A 81 10.51 10.70 -10.53
N ASN A 82 9.67 9.69 -10.33
CA ASN A 82 8.93 9.06 -11.41
C ASN A 82 7.44 9.37 -11.32
N ASP A 83 7.00 10.36 -12.10
CA ASP A 83 5.60 10.80 -12.15
C ASP A 83 4.68 9.78 -12.86
N GLU A 84 5.23 8.76 -13.52
CA GLU A 84 4.46 7.69 -14.15
C GLU A 84 4.04 6.59 -13.16
N LEU A 85 4.45 6.72 -11.88
CA LEU A 85 4.16 5.75 -10.82
C LEU A 85 3.10 6.27 -9.86
N ALA A 86 2.28 5.33 -9.39
CA ALA A 86 1.40 5.48 -8.24
C ALA A 86 2.05 4.80 -7.04
N TYR A 87 2.01 5.50 -5.91
CA TYR A 87 2.57 5.01 -4.65
C TYR A 87 1.43 4.83 -3.67
N PHE A 88 1.26 3.61 -3.19
CA PHE A 88 0.26 3.24 -2.21
C PHE A 88 0.94 3.07 -0.86
N HIS A 89 0.52 3.86 0.11
CA HIS A 89 1.02 3.79 1.47
C HIS A 89 -0.05 3.26 2.41
N ILE A 90 0.20 2.08 2.96
CA ILE A 90 -0.55 1.54 4.10
C ILE A 90 0.11 2.07 5.36
N ALA A 91 -0.59 2.97 6.04
CA ALA A 91 -0.16 3.50 7.33
C ALA A 91 -1.06 2.91 8.42
N ALA A 92 -0.57 1.90 9.15
CA ALA A 92 -1.27 1.39 10.32
C ALA A 92 -1.00 2.28 11.54
N THR A 93 -1.99 2.39 12.44
CA THR A 93 -1.80 3.09 13.72
C THR A 93 -0.80 2.40 14.63
N CYS A 94 -0.62 1.09 14.47
CA CYS A 94 0.46 0.32 15.06
C CYS A 94 0.75 -0.93 14.22
N GLY A 95 2.02 -1.36 14.21
CA GLY A 95 2.46 -2.55 13.48
C GLY A 95 2.79 -2.25 12.02
N CYS A 96 2.06 -2.90 11.12
CA CYS A 96 2.40 -2.99 9.70
C CYS A 96 2.28 -1.66 8.94
N GLU A 97 3.39 -1.15 8.42
CA GLU A 97 3.38 -0.16 7.35
C GLU A 97 3.80 -0.81 6.03
N ALA A 98 3.29 -0.30 4.91
CA ALA A 98 3.68 -0.83 3.62
C ALA A 98 3.68 0.21 2.51
N ILE A 99 4.62 0.06 1.59
CA ILE A 99 4.65 0.76 0.30
C ILE A 99 4.38 -0.26 -0.80
N ILE A 100 3.48 0.09 -1.72
CA ILE A 100 3.24 -0.64 -2.96
C ILE A 100 3.36 0.36 -4.11
N ILE A 101 4.09 0.00 -5.16
CA ILE A 101 4.35 0.85 -6.32
C ILE A 101 3.79 0.18 -7.56
N CYS A 102 2.91 0.90 -8.26
CA CYS A 102 2.29 0.47 -9.51
C CYS A 102 2.42 1.57 -10.58
N PRO A 103 2.21 1.26 -11.87
CA PRO A 103 2.01 2.28 -12.89
C PRO A 103 0.77 3.15 -12.61
N GLN A 104 0.84 4.46 -12.83
CA GLN A 104 -0.24 5.42 -12.54
C GLN A 104 -1.52 5.15 -13.35
N ALA A 105 -1.40 4.62 -14.56
CA ALA A 105 -2.52 4.39 -15.48
C ALA A 105 -3.40 3.18 -15.12
N ARG A 106 -3.21 2.57 -13.95
CA ARG A 106 -3.84 1.30 -13.60
C ARG A 106 -4.75 1.44 -12.39
N ASP A 107 -5.85 0.70 -12.45
CA ASP A 107 -6.78 0.55 -11.35
C ASP A 107 -6.18 -0.36 -10.27
N PHE A 108 -6.53 -0.07 -9.03
CA PHE A 108 -6.40 -0.99 -7.91
C PHE A 108 -7.81 -1.31 -7.41
N ILE A 109 -8.00 -2.54 -6.96
CA ILE A 109 -9.31 -3.04 -6.61
C ILE A 109 -9.47 -2.90 -5.11
N LEU A 110 -10.32 -1.95 -4.72
CA LEU A 110 -10.77 -1.84 -3.35
C LEU A 110 -11.89 -2.85 -3.09
N PRO A 111 -11.99 -3.37 -1.86
CA PRO A 111 -13.16 -4.14 -1.48
C PRO A 111 -14.41 -3.27 -1.60
N SER A 112 -15.51 -3.89 -2.03
CA SER A 112 -16.80 -3.20 -2.07
C SER A 112 -17.24 -2.85 -0.65
N PRO A 113 -17.78 -1.63 -0.41
CA PRO A 113 -18.46 -1.37 0.85
C PRO A 113 -19.67 -2.30 0.94
N ASP A 114 -19.79 -3.03 2.05
CA ASP A 114 -20.99 -3.82 2.37
C ASP A 114 -22.20 -2.89 2.61
#